data_AF-A0A2M7KQS0-F1
#
_entry.id   AF-A0A2M7KQS0-F1
#
_cell.length_a   1.000
_cell.length_b   1.000
_cell.length_c   1.000
_cell.angle_alpha   90.00
_cell.angle_beta   90.00
_cell.angle_gamma   90.00
#
_symmetry.space_group_name_H-M   'P 1'
#
loop_
_entity.id
_entity.type
_entity.pdbx_description
1 polymer ?
#
loop_
_entity_poly.entity_id
_entity_poly.type
_entity_poly.pdbx_seq_one_letter_code
_entity_poly.pdbx_strand_id
1 'polypeptide(L)'
;MPRGHGCQDMVGNVWEWCADWYEDDYYKNSPKENPRGPESGSRRVLRGGAWLDGYLAWLRCAARDNSDPDNRSTGGGFRCAQDLDNLFTSLRP
;
A
#
# COMPACT_ATOMS: atom_id res chain seq x y z
N MET A 1 5.72 19.25 -6.88
CA MET A 1 4.90 19.69 -5.73
C MET A 1 4.61 18.45 -4.89
N PRO A 2 5.10 18.32 -3.64
CA PRO A 2 4.61 17.27 -2.75
C PRO A 2 3.11 17.47 -2.58
N ARG A 3 2.31 16.40 -2.64
CA ARG A 3 0.91 16.50 -2.22
C ARG A 3 0.89 16.93 -0.76
N GLY A 4 -0.18 17.59 -0.28
CA GLY A 4 -0.22 18.36 0.98
C GLY A 4 0.16 17.65 2.30
N HIS A 5 0.65 16.42 2.24
CA HIS A 5 1.10 15.56 3.33
C HIS A 5 2.62 15.27 3.25
N GLY A 6 3.36 15.90 2.32
CA GLY A 6 4.80 15.72 2.17
C GLY A 6 5.24 14.44 1.43
N CYS A 7 4.32 13.53 1.12
CA CYS A 7 4.61 12.29 0.41
C CYS A 7 4.80 12.52 -1.10
N GLN A 8 5.86 11.93 -1.66
CA GLN A 8 6.21 11.97 -3.09
C GLN A 8 5.96 10.60 -3.72
N ASP A 9 5.64 10.60 -5.01
CA ASP A 9 5.47 9.42 -5.86
C ASP A 9 4.51 8.35 -5.31
N MET A 10 3.45 8.79 -4.62
CA MET A 10 2.35 7.91 -4.18
C MET A 10 1.54 7.30 -5.34
N VAL A 11 1.81 7.75 -6.57
CA VAL A 11 1.16 7.32 -7.81
C VAL A 11 2.22 7.28 -8.91
N GLY A 12 2.36 6.14 -9.58
CA GLY A 12 3.39 5.87 -10.57
C GLY A 12 4.73 5.55 -9.93
N ASN A 13 5.79 5.65 -10.72
CA ASN A 13 7.13 5.14 -10.40
C ASN A 13 7.11 3.62 -10.15
N VAL A 14 6.73 3.16 -8.97
CA VAL A 14 6.65 1.72 -8.66
C VAL A 14 5.35 1.40 -7.94
N TRP A 15 4.84 0.19 -8.16
CA TRP A 15 3.82 -0.39 -7.31
C TRP A 15 4.38 -0.51 -5.89
N GLU A 16 3.61 -0.06 -4.90
CA GLU A 16 4.00 -0.13 -3.49
C GLU A 16 3.22 -1.25 -2.79
N TRP A 17 3.95 -2.17 -2.15
CA TRP A 17 3.38 -3.21 -1.29
C TRP A 17 2.71 -2.65 -0.04
N CYS A 18 1.56 -3.21 0.33
CA CYS A 18 0.92 -3.00 1.63
C CYS A 18 0.92 -4.29 2.46
N ALA A 19 0.81 -4.15 3.78
CA ALA A 19 0.78 -5.28 4.70
C ALA A 19 -0.50 -6.11 4.56
N ASP A 20 -1.59 -5.53 4.08
CA ASP A 20 -2.91 -6.15 3.97
C ASP A 20 -2.92 -7.37 3.03
N TRP A 21 -3.66 -8.40 3.42
CA TRP A 21 -4.13 -9.42 2.47
C TRP A 21 -5.18 -8.82 1.53
N TYR A 22 -5.19 -9.27 0.28
CA TYR A 22 -6.16 -8.79 -0.70
C TYR A 22 -7.41 -9.68 -0.73
N GLU A 23 -8.57 -9.05 -0.57
CA GLU A 23 -9.89 -9.62 -0.82
C GLU A 23 -10.76 -8.59 -1.57
N ASP A 24 -11.45 -9.01 -2.62
CA ASP A 24 -12.18 -8.11 -3.53
C ASP A 24 -13.27 -7.32 -2.82
N ASP A 25 -14.03 -7.96 -1.95
CA ASP A 25 -15.18 -7.37 -1.28
C ASP A 25 -14.95 -7.01 0.20
N TYR A 26 -13.69 -7.00 0.65
CA TYR A 26 -13.30 -6.60 2.01
C TYR A 26 -13.96 -5.28 2.47
N TYR A 27 -14.06 -4.30 1.57
CA TYR A 27 -14.64 -2.99 1.88
C TYR A 27 -16.14 -3.03 2.24
N LYS A 28 -16.87 -4.10 1.91
CA LYS A 28 -18.27 -4.25 2.33
C LYS A 28 -18.41 -4.45 3.84
N ASN A 29 -17.42 -5.09 4.46
CA ASN A 29 -17.45 -5.49 5.88
C ASN A 29 -16.28 -4.90 6.69
N SER A 30 -15.47 -4.02 6.09
CA SER A 30 -14.30 -3.43 6.74
C SER A 30 -14.70 -2.65 8.00
N PRO A 31 -13.97 -2.80 9.12
CA PRO A 31 -14.14 -1.92 10.26
C PRO A 31 -13.80 -0.48 9.87
N LYS A 32 -14.41 0.49 10.56
CA LYS A 32 -14.20 1.92 10.30
C LYS A 32 -12.85 2.41 10.81
N GLU A 33 -12.44 1.90 11.98
CA GLU A 33 -11.23 2.33 12.67
C GLU A 33 -10.09 1.35 12.39
N ASN A 34 -8.98 1.87 11.86
CA ASN A 34 -7.72 1.15 11.58
C ASN A 34 -7.90 -0.26 10.98
N PRO A 35 -8.54 -0.40 9.81
CA PRO A 35 -8.69 -1.69 9.15
C PRO A 35 -7.32 -2.26 8.75
N ARG A 36 -7.13 -3.57 8.95
CA ARG A 36 -5.86 -4.28 8.70
C ARG A 36 -5.92 -5.28 7.53
N GLY A 37 -7.00 -5.23 6.74
CA GLY A 37 -7.32 -6.25 5.76
C GLY A 37 -7.94 -7.51 6.40
N PRO A 38 -8.20 -8.54 5.59
CA PRO A 38 -8.57 -9.88 6.08
C PRO A 38 -7.45 -10.51 6.91
N GLU A 39 -7.78 -11.43 7.81
CA GLU A 39 -6.79 -12.12 8.66
C GLU A 39 -5.85 -13.05 7.86
N SER A 40 -6.35 -13.60 6.75
CA SER A 40 -5.61 -14.51 5.88
C SER A 40 -5.93 -14.24 4.40
N GLY A 41 -5.00 -14.60 3.52
CA GLY A 41 -5.19 -14.52 2.08
C GLY A 41 -4.02 -15.17 1.34
N SER A 42 -4.14 -15.22 0.02
CA SER A 42 -3.09 -15.76 -0.86
C SER A 42 -2.22 -14.69 -1.50
N ARG A 43 -2.67 -13.43 -1.51
CA ARG A 43 -2.01 -12.32 -2.21
C ARG A 43 -2.05 -11.04 -1.38
N ARG A 44 -0.98 -10.25 -1.43
CA ARG A 44 -0.89 -8.96 -0.72
C ARG A 44 -1.32 -7.82 -1.63
N VAL A 45 -1.80 -6.74 -1.03
CA VAL A 45 -2.28 -5.55 -1.73
C VAL A 45 -1.11 -4.78 -2.34
N LEU A 46 -1.30 -4.29 -3.57
CA LEU A 46 -0.44 -3.34 -4.27
C LEU A 46 -1.20 -2.03 -4.56
N ARG A 47 -0.50 -0.90 -4.44
CA ARG A 47 -1.04 0.46 -4.68
C ARG A 47 -0.12 1.31 -5.55
N GLY A 48 -0.69 2.34 -6.17
CA GLY A 48 0.07 3.43 -6.81
C GLY A 48 0.33 3.28 -8.30
N GLY A 49 0.44 2.06 -8.84
CA GLY A 49 0.87 1.85 -10.23
C GLY A 49 2.38 2.02 -10.41
N ALA A 50 2.92 1.55 -11.53
CA ALA A 50 4.34 1.62 -11.86
C ALA A 50 4.60 2.34 -13.20
N TRP A 51 5.86 2.69 -13.44
CA TRP A 51 6.34 3.34 -14.67
C TRP A 51 6.08 2.53 -15.95
N LEU A 52 5.89 1.22 -15.81
CA LEU A 52 5.63 0.27 -16.90
C LEU A 52 4.13 0.06 -17.19
N ASP A 53 3.24 0.66 -16.39
CA ASP A 53 1.80 0.49 -16.59
C ASP A 53 1.28 1.40 -17.73
N GLY A 54 0.73 0.77 -18.77
CA GLY A 54 0.01 1.47 -19.83
C GLY A 54 -1.44 1.82 -19.49
N TYR A 55 -1.98 1.29 -18.39
CA TYR A 55 -3.39 1.47 -18.02
C TYR A 55 -3.55 2.55 -16.94
N LEU A 56 -3.95 3.75 -17.38
CA LEU A 56 -4.07 4.94 -16.52
C LEU A 56 -5.00 4.76 -15.31
N ALA A 57 -5.93 3.80 -15.35
CA ALA A 57 -6.82 3.55 -14.23
C ALA A 57 -6.09 2.99 -12.99
N TRP A 58 -4.86 2.46 -13.14
CA TRP A 58 -4.01 2.03 -12.03
C TRP A 58 -3.36 3.21 -11.29
N LEU A 59 -3.22 4.36 -11.96
CA LEU A 59 -2.67 5.59 -11.37
C LEU A 59 -3.70 6.37 -10.52
N ARG A 60 -4.89 5.81 -10.28
CA ARG A 60 -5.86 6.41 -9.36
C ARG A 60 -5.51 6.05 -7.92
N CYS A 61 -5.62 7.01 -7.00
CA CYS A 61 -5.37 6.76 -5.57
C CYS A 61 -6.27 5.65 -4.99
N ALA A 62 -7.48 5.48 -5.52
CA ALA A 62 -8.42 4.45 -5.09
C ALA A 62 -8.18 3.07 -5.74
N ALA A 63 -7.30 2.99 -6.75
CA ALA A 63 -6.99 1.73 -7.38
C ALA A 63 -6.28 0.78 -6.40
N ARG A 64 -6.53 -0.51 -6.57
CA ARG A 64 -5.91 -1.60 -5.83
C ARG A 64 -5.68 -2.74 -6.78
N ASP A 65 -4.51 -3.35 -6.68
CA ASP A 65 -4.21 -4.62 -7.29
C ASP A 65 -3.59 -5.55 -6.22
N ASN A 66 -3.14 -6.72 -6.63
CA ASN A 66 -2.54 -7.70 -5.75
C ASN A 66 -1.47 -8.53 -6.45
N SER A 67 -0.60 -9.11 -5.65
CA SER A 67 0.36 -10.07 -6.16
C SER A 67 0.76 -11.08 -5.08
N ASP A 68 1.36 -12.18 -5.52
CA ASP A 68 1.88 -13.22 -4.64
C ASP A 68 2.96 -12.62 -3.72
N PRO A 69 2.96 -12.89 -2.40
CA PRO A 69 3.95 -12.35 -1.47
C PRO A 69 5.42 -12.61 -1.85
N ASP A 70 5.70 -13.69 -2.57
CA ASP A 70 7.05 -14.06 -3.00
C ASP A 70 7.44 -13.42 -4.34
N ASN A 71 6.49 -12.76 -5.03
CA ASN A 71 6.75 -12.11 -6.30
C ASN A 71 7.71 -10.91 -6.13
N ARG A 72 8.63 -10.77 -7.08
CA ARG A 72 9.58 -9.66 -7.18
C ARG A 72 9.55 -9.14 -8.61
N SER A 73 9.35 -7.84 -8.79
CA SER A 73 9.28 -7.22 -10.12
C SER A 73 10.08 -5.92 -10.15
N THR A 74 10.55 -5.54 -11.34
CA THR A 74 11.28 -4.28 -11.56
C THR A 74 10.41 -3.03 -11.41
N GLY A 75 9.08 -3.20 -11.45
CA GLY A 75 8.11 -2.16 -11.14
C GLY A 75 7.56 -2.25 -9.72
N GLY A 76 8.10 -3.13 -8.85
CA GLY A 76 7.64 -3.35 -7.49
C GLY A 76 8.59 -2.76 -6.46
N GLY A 77 8.05 -2.04 -5.49
CA GLY A 77 8.75 -1.43 -4.37
C GLY A 77 7.86 -1.34 -3.15
N PHE A 78 8.26 -0.55 -2.16
CA PHE A 78 7.48 -0.30 -0.96
C PHE A 78 7.96 0.98 -0.27
N ARG A 79 7.14 1.48 0.65
CA ARG A 79 7.53 2.47 1.64
C ARG A 79 7.12 2.00 3.02
N CYS A 80 7.88 2.38 4.03
CA CYS A 80 7.58 2.02 5.41
C CYS A 80 6.62 3.03 6.05
N ALA A 81 5.85 2.54 7.01
CA ALA A 81 5.08 3.34 7.94
C ALA A 81 5.39 2.86 9.36
N GLN A 82 5.17 3.73 10.35
CA GLN A 82 5.42 3.43 11.75
C GLN A 82 4.39 4.15 12.62
N ASP A 83 3.91 3.47 13.67
CA ASP A 83 3.03 4.07 14.66
C ASP A 83 3.75 5.18 15.43
N LEU A 84 3.02 6.25 15.74
CA LEU A 84 3.56 7.38 16.50
C LEU A 84 4.02 6.96 17.91
N ASP A 85 3.35 6.01 18.55
CA ASP A 85 3.72 5.52 19.89
C ASP A 85 5.11 4.84 19.90
N ASN A 86 5.50 4.23 18.77
CA ASN A 86 6.80 3.59 18.63
C ASN A 86 7.94 4.61 18.50
N LEU A 87 7.67 5.85 18.08
CA LEU A 87 8.65 6.95 18.08
C LEU A 87 8.95 7.44 19.50
N PHE A 88 7.96 7.48 20.39
CA PHE A 88 8.16 7.92 21.77
C PHE A 88 8.87 6.88 22.66
N THR A 89 8.94 5.62 22.21
CA THR A 89 9.65 4.55 22.91
C THR A 89 11.12 4.47 22.48
N SER A 90 11.44 4.76 21.21
CA SER A 90 12.82 4.78 20.70
C SER A 90 13.59 6.07 21.04
N LEU A 91 12.90 7.11 21.50
CA LEU A 91 13.48 8.41 21.87
C LEU A 91 13.65 8.61 23.39
N ARG A 92 13.35 7.60 24.23
CA ARG A 92 13.70 7.64 25.66
C ARG A 92 15.13 7.12 25.84
N PRO A 93 16.03 7.86 26.51
CA PRO A 93 17.39 7.40 26.81
C PRO A 93 17.40 6.20 27.76
#